data_AF-A0A453AN42-F1
#
_entry.id   AF-A0A453AN42-F1
#
_cell.length_a   1.000
_cell.length_b   1.000
_cell.length_c   1.000
_cell.angle_alpha   90.00
_cell.angle_beta   90.00
_cell.angle_gamma   90.00
#
_symmetry.space_group_name_H-M   'P 1'
#
loop_
_entity.id
_entity.type
_entity.pdbx_description
1 polymer ?
#
loop_
_entity_poly.entity_id
_entity_poly.type
_entity_poly.pdbx_seq_one_letter_code
_entity_poly.pdbx_strand_id
1 'polypeptide(L)'
;MPLQKFEEKVQLEYNLIPSRSKLGRARRASVKHIRGEDDDQYKMLWDYGEELRQKNPGNKFYLCIKEIFDEKTKETKEHFSTLYWSLDACKRGWLMGCRPIIFVDGCHIKTRYKGNLLTVVGIDPNDCISPLAFGIVEVESTSSWEWFLAS
;
A
#
# COMPACT_ATOMS: atom_id res chain seq x y z
N MET A 1 -12.34 13.45 7.51
CA MET A 1 -13.10 14.35 8.39
C MET A 1 -14.00 15.28 7.55
N PRO A 2 -15.31 15.31 7.81
CA PRO A 2 -16.24 16.27 7.21
C PRO A 2 -15.81 17.72 7.49
N LEU A 3 -16.14 18.66 6.58
CA LEU A 3 -15.68 20.05 6.70
C LEU A 3 -16.24 20.74 7.97
N GLN A 4 -17.46 20.40 8.36
CA GLN A 4 -18.16 20.95 9.52
C GLN A 4 -17.48 20.56 10.84
N LYS A 5 -17.10 19.28 11.01
CA LYS A 5 -16.30 18.85 12.17
C LYS A 5 -14.92 19.50 12.23
N PHE A 6 -14.34 19.80 11.06
CA PHE A 6 -13.06 20.50 11.01
C PHE A 6 -13.21 21.97 11.44
N GLU A 7 -14.29 22.62 11.01
CA GLU A 7 -14.65 23.97 11.42
C GLU A 7 -14.89 24.09 12.93
N GLU A 8 -15.69 23.19 13.51
CA GLU A 8 -15.92 23.13 14.96
C GLU A 8 -14.60 23.02 15.74
N LYS A 9 -13.68 22.18 15.26
CA LYS A 9 -12.36 22.02 15.89
C LYS A 9 -11.51 23.28 15.78
N VAL A 10 -11.47 23.92 14.62
CA VAL A 10 -10.71 25.17 14.42
C VAL A 10 -11.29 26.32 15.25
N GLN A 11 -12.62 26.41 15.33
CA GLN A 11 -13.31 27.39 16.16
C GLN A 11 -12.98 27.18 17.64
N LEU A 12 -13.00 25.94 18.12
CA LEU A 12 -12.74 25.61 19.52
C LEU A 12 -11.27 25.82 19.92
N GLU A 13 -10.32 25.44 19.07
CA GLU A 13 -8.88 25.53 19.37
C GLU A 13 -8.30 26.93 19.13
N TYR A 14 -8.74 27.63 18.09
CA TYR A 14 -8.14 28.89 17.66
C TYR A 14 -9.04 30.11 17.83
N ASN A 15 -10.31 29.92 18.24
CA ASN A 15 -11.31 30.98 18.37
C ASN A 15 -11.48 31.84 17.09
N LEU A 16 -11.39 31.18 15.93
CA LEU A 16 -11.50 31.80 14.61
C LEU A 16 -12.74 31.26 13.91
N ILE A 17 -13.50 32.14 13.24
CA ILE A 17 -14.59 31.79 12.30
C ILE A 17 -14.04 31.87 10.86
N PRO A 18 -13.37 30.84 10.34
CA PRO A 18 -12.84 30.85 9.00
C PRO A 18 -13.94 30.69 7.95
N SER A 19 -13.77 31.34 6.80
CA SER A 19 -14.65 31.07 5.66
C SER A 19 -14.50 29.63 5.18
N ARG A 20 -15.59 29.07 4.62
CA ARG A 20 -15.60 27.72 4.04
C ARG A 20 -14.46 27.46 3.05
N SER A 21 -14.06 28.48 2.28
CA SER A 21 -12.94 28.39 1.33
C SER A 21 -11.58 28.31 2.01
N LYS A 22 -11.35 29.05 3.11
CA LYS A 22 -10.14 28.95 3.94
C LYS A 22 -10.06 27.58 4.62
N LEU A 23 -11.15 27.09 5.21
CA LEU A 23 -11.24 25.74 5.78
C LEU A 23 -10.93 24.66 4.76
N GLY A 24 -11.50 24.76 3.56
CA GLY A 24 -11.22 23.84 2.46
C GLY A 24 -9.75 23.79 2.06
N ARG A 25 -9.09 24.95 1.96
CA ARG A 25 -7.65 25.03 1.67
C ARG A 25 -6.80 24.47 2.81
N ALA A 26 -7.06 24.88 4.05
CA ALA A 26 -6.36 24.41 5.23
C ALA A 26 -6.46 22.89 5.35
N ARG A 27 -7.66 22.32 5.20
CA ARG A 27 -7.87 20.87 5.21
C ARG A 27 -7.06 20.16 4.11
N ARG A 28 -7.06 20.68 2.89
CA ARG A 28 -6.26 20.10 1.79
C ARG A 28 -4.76 20.16 2.09
N ALA A 29 -4.27 21.27 2.62
CA ALA A 29 -2.87 21.42 3.01
C ALA A 29 -2.49 20.45 4.14
N SER A 30 -3.32 20.32 5.18
CA SER A 30 -3.11 19.36 6.26
C SER A 30 -3.17 17.91 5.76
N VAL A 31 -4.11 17.56 4.88
CA VAL A 31 -4.19 16.22 4.29
C VAL A 31 -2.96 15.92 3.43
N LYS A 32 -2.51 16.89 2.63
CA LYS A 32 -1.27 16.77 1.84
C LYS A 32 -0.05 16.58 2.76
N HIS A 33 0.02 17.30 3.86
CA HIS A 33 1.11 17.18 4.82
C HIS A 33 1.10 15.82 5.56
N ILE A 34 -0.07 15.35 5.99
CA ILE A 34 -0.21 14.08 6.74
C ILE A 34 0.04 12.87 5.83
N ARG A 35 -0.50 12.87 4.61
CA ARG A 35 -0.37 11.73 3.68
C ARG A 35 0.95 11.76 2.91
N GLY A 36 1.65 12.90 2.91
CA GLY A 36 2.76 13.14 2.00
C GLY A 36 2.28 13.27 0.55
N GLU A 37 3.23 13.29 -0.37
CA GLU A 37 2.95 13.10 -1.78
C GLU A 37 2.98 11.60 -2.05
N ASP A 38 1.80 10.96 -2.14
CA ASP A 38 1.69 9.52 -2.45
C ASP A 38 2.58 9.14 -3.65
N ASP A 39 2.71 10.02 -4.65
CA ASP A 39 3.61 9.85 -5.81
C ASP A 39 5.06 9.60 -5.43
N ASP A 40 5.58 10.38 -4.48
CA ASP A 40 6.96 10.26 -4.04
C ASP A 40 7.18 8.95 -3.30
N GLN A 41 6.17 8.46 -2.55
CA GLN A 41 6.24 7.15 -1.92
C GLN A 41 6.30 6.02 -2.95
N TYR A 42 5.53 6.10 -4.03
CA TYR A 42 5.59 5.11 -5.11
C TYR A 42 6.94 5.14 -5.84
N LYS A 43 7.57 6.31 -6.00
CA LYS A 43 8.93 6.42 -6.59
C LYS A 43 9.99 5.71 -5.75
N MET A 44 9.83 5.66 -4.43
CA MET A 44 10.77 5.00 -3.50
C MET A 44 10.64 3.47 -3.46
N LEU A 45 9.67 2.87 -4.15
CA LEU A 45 9.46 1.42 -4.09
C LEU A 45 10.66 0.62 -4.62
N TRP A 46 11.38 1.14 -5.61
CA TRP A 46 12.59 0.51 -6.12
C TRP A 46 13.70 0.49 -5.07
N ASP A 47 13.94 1.61 -4.39
CA ASP A 47 14.92 1.71 -3.30
C ASP A 47 14.56 0.78 -2.15
N TYR A 48 13.28 0.73 -1.78
CA TYR A 48 12.79 -0.19 -0.75
C TYR A 48 12.99 -1.66 -1.12
N GLY A 49 12.70 -2.03 -2.37
CA GLY A 49 12.94 -3.38 -2.87
C GLY A 49 14.42 -3.77 -2.86
N GLU A 50 15.31 -2.81 -3.13
CA GLU A 50 16.75 -3.02 -3.05
C GLU A 50 17.22 -3.19 -1.60
N GLU A 51 16.78 -2.34 -0.69
CA GLU A 51 17.08 -2.48 0.74
C GLU A 51 16.63 -3.85 1.28
N LEU A 52 15.43 -4.31 0.91
CA LEU A 52 14.95 -5.64 1.31
C LEU A 52 15.89 -6.76 0.84
N ARG A 53 16.39 -6.68 -0.40
CA ARG A 53 17.33 -7.67 -0.96
C ARG A 53 18.71 -7.58 -0.30
N GLN A 54 19.19 -6.38 0.01
CA GLN A 54 20.46 -6.18 0.70
C GLN A 54 20.42 -6.74 2.13
N LYS A 55 19.32 -6.55 2.87
CA LYS A 55 19.20 -7.05 4.24
C LYS A 55 19.06 -8.57 4.31
N ASN A 56 18.37 -9.17 3.35
CA ASN A 56 18.32 -10.62 3.21
C ASN A 56 18.16 -10.99 1.73
N PRO A 57 19.18 -11.60 1.10
CA PRO A 57 19.13 -12.01 -0.30
C PRO A 57 18.02 -13.02 -0.64
N GLY A 58 17.48 -13.73 0.36
CA GLY A 58 16.35 -14.62 0.18
C GLY A 58 15.02 -13.88 -0.01
N ASN A 59 14.92 -12.62 0.41
CA ASN A 59 13.70 -11.82 0.22
C ASN A 59 13.38 -11.70 -1.26
N LYS A 60 12.09 -11.78 -1.59
CA LYS A 60 11.61 -11.55 -2.95
C LYS A 60 10.90 -10.21 -3.00
N PHE A 61 11.14 -9.48 -4.08
CA PHE A 61 10.51 -8.20 -4.37
C PHE A 61 10.37 -8.07 -5.88
N TYR A 62 9.14 -8.02 -6.38
CA TYR A 62 8.83 -7.90 -7.80
C TYR A 62 7.89 -6.72 -7.99
N LEU A 63 8.40 -5.65 -8.60
CA LEU A 63 7.64 -4.46 -8.94
C LEU A 63 7.40 -4.43 -10.46
N CYS A 64 6.13 -4.35 -10.84
CA CYS A 64 5.71 -4.23 -12.22
C CYS A 64 5.14 -2.84 -12.46
N ILE A 65 5.59 -2.21 -13.55
CA ILE A 65 5.09 -0.95 -14.05
C ILE A 65 4.44 -1.15 -15.43
N LYS A 66 3.52 -0.26 -15.78
CA LYS A 66 2.89 -0.17 -17.10
C LYS A 66 3.12 1.22 -17.66
N GLU A 67 3.48 1.30 -18.94
CA GLU A 67 3.51 2.56 -19.65
C GLU A 67 2.09 2.93 -20.09
N ILE A 68 1.66 4.14 -19.75
CA ILE A 68 0.36 4.68 -20.15
C ILE A 68 0.60 5.97 -20.93
N PHE A 69 0.07 6.04 -22.14
CA PHE A 69 0.09 7.26 -22.93
C PHE A 69 -1.02 8.21 -22.48
N ASP A 70 -0.64 9.39 -22.02
CA ASP A 70 -1.56 10.45 -21.63
C ASP A 70 -1.88 11.31 -22.86
N GLU A 71 -3.08 11.14 -23.43
CA GLU A 71 -3.52 11.89 -24.62
C GLU A 71 -3.52 13.41 -24.42
N LYS A 72 -3.66 13.89 -23.17
CA LYS A 72 -3.70 15.33 -22.89
C LYS A 72 -2.32 15.96 -22.88
N THR A 73 -1.35 15.28 -22.26
CA THR A 73 0.03 15.78 -22.22
C THR A 73 0.86 15.31 -23.41
N LYS A 74 0.36 14.36 -24.20
CA LYS A 74 1.06 13.67 -25.29
C LYS A 74 2.37 13.02 -24.83
N GLU A 75 2.39 12.54 -23.58
CA GLU A 75 3.55 11.92 -22.96
C GLU A 75 3.19 10.51 -22.50
N THR A 76 4.14 9.59 -22.66
CA THR A 76 4.07 8.27 -22.02
C THR A 76 4.59 8.39 -20.60
N LYS A 77 3.81 7.93 -19.63
CA LYS A 77 4.19 7.91 -18.21
C LYS A 77 4.22 6.49 -17.69
N GLU A 78 5.15 6.22 -16.80
CA GLU A 78 5.20 4.96 -16.06
C GLU A 78 4.20 4.99 -14.92
N HIS A 79 3.36 3.97 -14.86
CA HIS A 79 2.38 3.78 -13.81
C HIS A 79 2.67 2.49 -13.05
N PHE A 80 2.51 2.55 -11.74
CA PHE A 80 2.48 1.36 -10.91
C PHE A 80 1.39 0.39 -11.41
N SER A 81 1.73 -0.89 -11.55
CA SER A 81 0.77 -1.94 -11.93
C SER A 81 0.54 -2.93 -10.80
N THR A 82 1.58 -3.68 -10.43
CA THR A 82 1.52 -4.68 -9.36
C THR A 82 2.83 -4.72 -8.59
N LEU A 83 2.76 -5.13 -7.33
CA LEU A 83 3.92 -5.32 -6.48
C LEU A 83 3.76 -6.61 -5.68
N TYR A 84 4.78 -7.47 -5.69
CA TYR A 84 4.86 -8.63 -4.82
C TYR A 84 6.08 -8.50 -3.92
N TRP A 85 5.95 -8.88 -2.66
CA TRP A 85 7.12 -9.12 -1.83
C TRP A 85 6.88 -10.24 -0.82
N SER A 86 7.97 -10.86 -0.41
CA SER A 86 7.97 -11.83 0.67
C SER A 86 9.27 -11.79 1.45
N LEU A 87 9.16 -12.08 2.74
CA LEU A 87 10.28 -12.10 3.66
C LEU A 87 10.72 -13.54 3.86
N ASP A 88 11.95 -13.85 3.44
CA ASP A 88 12.50 -15.20 3.50
C ASP A 88 12.55 -15.74 4.93
N ALA A 89 12.86 -14.89 5.90
CA ALA A 89 12.87 -15.28 7.31
C ALA A 89 11.49 -15.77 7.78
N CYS A 90 10.41 -15.12 7.34
CA CYS A 90 9.05 -15.53 7.71
C CYS A 90 8.65 -16.84 7.00
N LYS A 91 9.01 -17.00 5.72
CA LYS A 91 8.80 -18.25 4.98
C LYS A 91 9.52 -19.44 5.64
N ARG A 92 10.79 -19.25 6.03
CA ARG A 92 11.56 -20.26 6.77
C ARG A 92 10.97 -20.54 8.14
N GLY A 93 10.57 -19.51 8.88
CA GLY A 93 9.89 -19.67 10.18
C GLY A 93 8.64 -20.55 10.06
N TRP A 94 7.85 -20.34 9.01
CA TRP A 94 6.68 -21.17 8.73
C TRP A 94 7.03 -22.62 8.41
N LEU A 95 8.00 -22.85 7.52
CA LEU A 95 8.44 -24.21 7.16
C LEU A 95 8.99 -25.00 8.36
N MET A 96 9.62 -24.32 9.32
CA MET A 96 10.26 -24.97 10.46
C MET A 96 9.29 -25.34 11.59
N GLY A 97 8.17 -24.63 11.73
CA GLY A 97 7.34 -24.81 12.92
C GLY A 97 5.89 -24.39 12.84
N CYS A 98 5.44 -23.71 11.78
CA CYS A 98 4.01 -23.41 11.64
C CYS A 98 3.21 -24.64 11.22
N ARG A 99 1.90 -24.57 11.43
CA ARG A 99 0.95 -25.57 10.92
C ARG A 99 1.00 -25.55 9.39
N PRO A 100 0.89 -26.72 8.72
CA PRO A 100 0.97 -26.83 7.26
C PRO A 100 -0.33 -26.39 6.58
N ILE A 101 -0.80 -25.20 6.94
CA ILE A 101 -2.01 -24.55 6.45
C ILE A 101 -1.65 -23.10 6.16
N ILE A 102 -2.08 -22.63 4.99
CA ILE A 102 -1.98 -21.23 4.58
C ILE A 102 -3.38 -20.67 4.40
N PHE A 103 -3.52 -19.39 4.72
CA PHE A 103 -4.73 -18.60 4.54
C PHE A 103 -4.40 -17.46 3.60
N VAL A 104 -5.34 -17.13 2.74
CA VAL A 104 -5.17 -16.15 1.68
C VAL A 104 -6.36 -15.20 1.74
N ASP A 105 -6.09 -13.89 1.77
CA ASP A 105 -7.12 -12.86 1.86
C ASP A 105 -6.70 -11.57 1.14
N GLY A 106 -7.68 -10.83 0.66
CA GLY A 106 -7.53 -9.55 -0.03
C GLY A 106 -8.28 -8.43 0.69
N CYS A 107 -7.68 -7.25 0.82
CA CYS A 107 -8.36 -6.08 1.37
C CYS A 107 -8.12 -4.79 0.58
N HIS A 108 -9.11 -3.90 0.56
CA HIS A 108 -9.02 -2.62 -0.15
C HIS A 108 -8.08 -1.63 0.54
N ILE A 109 -7.14 -1.07 -0.24
CA ILE A 109 -6.22 -0.03 0.21
C ILE A 109 -6.95 1.33 0.21
N LYS A 110 -6.87 2.06 1.31
CA LYS A 110 -7.51 3.38 1.50
C LYS A 110 -6.59 4.56 1.15
N THR A 111 -5.86 4.47 0.03
CA THR A 111 -5.02 5.55 -0.51
C THR A 111 -5.78 6.37 -1.56
N ARG A 112 -5.18 7.44 -2.08
CA ARG A 112 -5.79 8.19 -3.20
C ARG A 112 -5.92 7.34 -4.47
N TYR A 113 -5.06 6.34 -4.61
CA TYR A 113 -4.95 5.46 -5.77
C TYR A 113 -5.80 4.20 -5.69
N LYS A 114 -6.36 3.89 -4.52
CA LYS A 114 -7.08 2.65 -4.27
C LYS A 114 -6.17 1.43 -4.54
N GLY A 115 -6.74 0.30 -4.90
CA GLY A 115 -6.05 -0.98 -5.08
C GLY A 115 -6.41 -1.98 -3.98
N ASN A 116 -5.87 -3.19 -4.12
CA ASN A 116 -6.10 -4.31 -3.22
C ASN A 116 -4.77 -4.85 -2.72
N LEU A 117 -4.67 -5.04 -1.41
CA LEU A 117 -3.58 -5.74 -0.75
C LEU A 117 -3.99 -7.21 -0.60
N LEU A 118 -3.33 -8.08 -1.35
CA LEU A 118 -3.42 -9.53 -1.23
C LEU A 118 -2.37 -10.01 -0.23
N THR A 119 -2.72 -10.97 0.60
CA THR A 119 -1.84 -11.51 1.63
C THR A 119 -1.94 -13.02 1.71
N VAL A 120 -0.80 -13.67 1.97
CA VAL A 120 -0.75 -15.07 2.39
C VAL A 120 -0.18 -15.11 3.80
N VAL A 121 -0.86 -15.80 4.70
CA VAL A 121 -0.44 -15.98 6.08
C VAL A 121 -0.54 -17.45 6.49
N GLY A 122 0.31 -17.88 7.42
CA GLY A 122 0.19 -19.15 8.12
C GLY A 122 -0.18 -18.94 9.58
N ILE A 123 -0.36 -20.05 10.31
CA ILE A 123 -0.62 -20.06 11.75
C ILE A 123 0.49 -20.83 12.46
N ASP A 124 1.12 -20.20 13.43
CA ASP A 124 2.16 -20.83 14.24
C ASP A 124 1.59 -21.75 15.33
N PRO A 125 2.41 -22.51 16.07
CA PRO A 125 1.94 -23.39 17.15
C PRO A 125 1.22 -22.65 18.28
N ASN A 126 1.45 -21.34 18.42
CA ASN A 126 0.87 -20.47 19.42
C ASN A 126 -0.37 -19.71 18.89
N ASP A 127 -1.00 -20.21 17.81
CA ASP A 127 -2.20 -19.63 17.20
C ASP A 127 -2.01 -18.18 16.72
N CYS A 128 -0.76 -17.74 16.47
CA CYS A 128 -0.46 -16.41 15.95
C CYS A 128 -0.34 -16.42 14.43
N ILE A 129 -0.69 -15.29 13.82
CA ILE A 129 -0.60 -15.07 12.38
C ILE A 129 0.86 -14.84 11.98
N SER A 130 1.37 -15.66 11.06
CA SER A 130 2.71 -15.55 10.49
C SER A 130 2.62 -15.11 9.02
N PRO A 131 3.06 -13.89 8.65
CA PRO A 131 2.95 -13.41 7.28
C PRO A 131 3.95 -14.10 6.35
N LEU A 132 3.51 -14.53 5.16
CA LEU A 132 4.35 -15.25 4.19
C LEU A 132 4.68 -14.41 2.95
N ALA A 133 3.66 -13.78 2.37
CA ALA A 133 3.79 -13.00 1.15
C ALA A 133 2.70 -11.94 1.07
N PHE A 134 2.99 -10.89 0.32
CA PHE A 134 2.11 -9.74 0.12
C PHE A 134 2.11 -9.34 -1.35
N GLY A 135 0.96 -8.89 -1.83
CA GLY A 135 0.75 -8.44 -3.19
C GLY A 135 -0.07 -7.16 -3.20
N ILE A 136 0.30 -6.15 -3.98
CA ILE A 136 -0.56 -5.01 -4.28
C ILE A 136 -0.96 -5.13 -5.74
N VAL A 137 -2.27 -5.11 -5.99
CA VAL A 137 -2.87 -5.22 -7.33
C VAL A 137 -3.93 -4.13 -7.52
N GLU A 138 -4.14 -3.71 -8.76
CA GLU A 138 -5.13 -2.68 -9.10
C GLU A 138 -6.56 -3.16 -8.80
N VAL A 139 -6.89 -4.38 -9.21
CA VAL A 139 -8.21 -5.00 -9.07
C VAL A 139 -8.04 -6.42 -8.56
N GLU A 140 -8.88 -6.81 -7.61
CA GLU A 140 -8.99 -8.19 -7.16
C GLU A 140 -9.78 -9.00 -8.19
N SER A 141 -9.05 -9.74 -9.01
CA SER A 141 -9.56 -10.61 -10.06
C SER A 141 -8.88 -11.97 -10.00
N THR A 142 -9.46 -12.98 -10.68
CA THR A 142 -8.83 -14.29 -10.84
C THR A 142 -7.40 -14.18 -11.38
N SER A 143 -7.17 -13.35 -12.40
CA SER A 143 -5.84 -13.14 -12.97
C SER A 143 -4.85 -12.52 -11.99
N SER A 144 -5.32 -11.61 -11.12
CA SER A 144 -4.47 -11.00 -10.09
C SER A 144 -4.07 -12.02 -9.01
N TRP A 145 -4.98 -12.92 -8.65
CA TRP A 145 -4.75 -14.02 -7.72
C TRP A 145 -3.81 -15.08 -8.29
N GLU A 146 -3.99 -15.47 -9.56
CA GLU A 146 -3.09 -16.38 -10.26
C GLU A 146 -1.67 -15.82 -10.33
N TRP A 147 -1.52 -14.55 -10.70
CA TRP A 147 -0.22 -13.87 -10.71
C TRP A 147 0.41 -13.87 -9.30
N PHE A 148 -0.36 -13.52 -8.27
CA PHE A 148 0.12 -13.45 -6.90
C PHE A 148 0.57 -14.79 -6.35
N LEU A 149 -0.18 -15.86 -6.62
CA LEU A 149 0.13 -17.23 -6.16
C LEU A 149 1.27 -17.87 -6.96
N ALA A 150 1.51 -17.42 -8.20
CA ALA A 150 2.62 -17.89 -9.03
C ALA A 150 3.95 -17.13 -8.78
N SER A 151 3.92 -16.03 -8.02
CA SER A 151 5.08 -15.17 -7.73
C SER A 151 5.97 -15.70 -6.60
#